data_AF-A0A3D0J2S3-F1
#
_entry.id   AF-A0A3D0J2S3-F1
#
_cell.length_a   1.000
_cell.length_b   1.000
_cell.length_c   1.000
_cell.angle_alpha   90.00
_cell.angle_beta   90.00
_cell.angle_gamma   90.00
#
_symmetry.space_group_name_H-M   'P 1'
#
loop_
_entity.id
_entity.type
_entity.pdbx_description
1 polymer ?
#
loop_
_entity_poly.entity_id
_entity_poly.type
_entity_poly.pdbx_seq_one_letter_code
_entity_poly.pdbx_strand_id
1 'polypeptide(L)'
;MKLAIWVLCAITSQVFTQQEHSFKEFYDIMENSKFTYTISELKETVQDTATPPLPISADTKAIEKKNGIEIVFYKRSSESKKLLEAVEANYKNKNNEKVRALCIEMLAIDSMDSKILTYLGETYQKENKYNEAIGWYNKALKANYNNWLTHMSLGKCYSDMANADNSYGKKCIEEYATAMLLNRSFKFLELNYQKICKKYNKEYNIWRFVPQCNIRKNKKTVYIETDETWLGYAVAKAVREYEPGYSTKNKADKKTVKIDTSEEKEYLLNFITANAEIDSSDSQQRYFKPKANVTDPAAITLIEAVNKGMLNEYIIYEMWLPKNPIIIYGLPRESLEGLVKYVLEVRTSED
;
A
#
# COMPACT_ATOMS: atom_id res chain seq x y z
N MET A 1 29.60 -6.28 -22.97
CA MET A 1 28.90 -5.13 -23.60
C MET A 1 27.58 -5.52 -24.28
N LYS A 2 27.51 -6.58 -25.10
CA LYS A 2 26.23 -7.04 -25.70
C LYS A 2 25.22 -7.67 -24.73
N LEU A 3 25.66 -8.29 -23.63
CA LEU A 3 24.78 -8.93 -22.63
C LEU A 3 24.03 -7.93 -21.72
N ALA A 4 24.70 -6.84 -21.31
CA ALA A 4 24.11 -5.79 -20.48
C ALA A 4 23.01 -4.98 -21.21
N ILE A 5 23.12 -4.89 -22.54
CA ILE A 5 22.14 -4.19 -23.40
C ILE A 5 20.84 -5.00 -23.51
N TRP A 6 20.89 -6.33 -23.52
CA TRP A 6 19.68 -7.17 -23.55
C TRP A 6 18.93 -7.20 -22.21
N VAL A 7 19.65 -7.20 -21.08
CA VAL A 7 19.04 -7.07 -19.74
C VAL A 7 18.35 -5.71 -19.59
N LEU A 8 18.98 -4.61 -20.05
CA LEU A 8 18.32 -3.31 -20.11
C LEU A 8 17.14 -3.31 -21.08
N CYS A 9 17.21 -3.96 -22.25
CA CYS A 9 16.12 -4.00 -23.23
C CYS A 9 14.90 -4.84 -22.79
N ALA A 10 15.09 -5.94 -22.05
CA ALA A 10 13.99 -6.74 -21.50
C ALA A 10 13.31 -6.03 -20.33
N ILE A 11 14.09 -5.36 -19.47
CA ILE A 11 13.57 -4.51 -18.40
C ILE A 11 12.81 -3.31 -19.01
N THR A 12 13.38 -2.63 -20.02
CA THR A 12 12.80 -1.41 -20.62
C THR A 12 11.58 -1.66 -21.51
N SER A 13 11.51 -2.77 -22.25
CA SER A 13 10.43 -3.01 -23.24
C SER A 13 9.09 -3.46 -22.65
N GLN A 14 9.06 -3.98 -21.42
CA GLN A 14 7.80 -4.38 -20.76
C GLN A 14 7.26 -3.32 -19.78
N VAL A 15 8.05 -2.32 -19.38
CA VAL A 15 7.71 -1.47 -18.22
C VAL A 15 7.92 0.05 -18.43
N PHE A 16 8.62 0.53 -19.47
CA PHE A 16 9.17 1.90 -19.43
C PHE A 16 8.92 2.74 -20.70
N THR A 17 8.48 3.98 -20.53
CA THR A 17 8.22 4.96 -21.62
C THR A 17 8.89 6.34 -21.41
N GLN A 18 9.73 6.51 -20.39
CA GLN A 18 10.46 7.77 -20.13
C GLN A 18 11.97 7.53 -20.00
N GLN A 19 12.78 8.54 -20.33
CA GLN A 19 14.24 8.48 -20.30
C GLN A 19 14.74 8.40 -18.84
N GLU A 20 14.83 7.19 -18.30
CA GLU A 20 15.38 6.89 -16.98
C GLU A 20 16.91 6.78 -17.06
N HIS A 21 17.60 7.40 -16.09
CA HIS A 21 19.06 7.43 -16.04
C HIS A 21 19.61 6.18 -15.37
N SER A 22 20.59 5.59 -16.03
CA SER A 22 21.44 4.55 -15.49
C SER A 22 22.39 5.09 -14.42
N PHE A 23 22.97 4.17 -13.64
CA PHE A 23 23.93 4.52 -12.59
C PHE A 23 25.12 5.33 -13.14
N LYS A 24 25.58 4.98 -14.35
CA LYS A 24 26.67 5.69 -15.01
C LYS A 24 26.26 7.13 -15.34
N GLU A 25 25.07 7.34 -15.88
CA GLU A 25 24.59 8.68 -16.20
C GLU A 25 24.43 9.53 -14.93
N PHE A 26 23.97 8.94 -13.82
CA PHE A 26 23.97 9.64 -12.52
C PHE A 26 25.36 10.00 -12.03
N TYR A 27 26.33 9.11 -12.20
CA TYR A 27 27.72 9.39 -11.86
C TYR A 27 28.28 10.54 -12.70
N ASP A 28 28.05 10.51 -14.02
CA ASP A 28 28.46 11.57 -14.94
C ASP A 28 27.83 12.92 -14.55
N ILE A 29 26.57 12.93 -14.08
CA ILE A 29 25.91 14.15 -13.57
C ILE A 29 26.62 14.67 -12.31
N MET A 30 26.94 13.79 -11.37
CA MET A 30 27.63 14.17 -10.13
C MET A 30 29.01 14.76 -10.41
N GLU A 31 29.77 14.20 -11.36
CA GLU A 31 31.09 14.70 -11.76
C GLU A 31 31.02 16.09 -12.41
N ASN A 32 29.97 16.34 -13.21
CA ASN A 32 29.78 17.60 -13.92
C ASN A 32 28.96 18.64 -13.11
N SER A 33 28.54 18.29 -11.90
CA SER A 33 27.71 19.15 -11.06
C SER A 33 28.48 20.34 -10.49
N LYS A 34 27.75 21.41 -10.17
CA LYS A 34 28.26 22.53 -9.36
C LYS A 34 28.34 22.17 -7.87
N PHE A 35 27.76 21.04 -7.46
CA PHE A 35 27.87 20.49 -6.13
C PHE A 35 28.99 19.45 -6.07
N THR A 36 29.66 19.38 -4.91
CA THR A 36 30.58 18.30 -4.60
C THR A 36 29.78 17.15 -4.00
N TYR A 37 29.90 15.96 -4.57
CA TYR A 37 29.33 14.76 -3.97
C TYR A 37 30.40 14.01 -3.17
N THR A 38 30.03 13.48 -2.01
CA THR A 38 30.90 12.63 -1.20
C THR A 38 30.13 11.38 -0.82
N ILE A 39 30.66 10.22 -1.22
CA ILE A 39 30.12 8.92 -0.85
C ILE A 39 31.01 8.34 0.25
N SER A 40 30.40 7.84 1.31
CA SER A 40 31.09 7.16 2.40
C SER A 40 30.28 5.96 2.91
N GLU A 41 30.95 5.05 3.58
CA GLU A 41 30.31 3.89 4.20
C GLU A 41 29.34 4.33 5.31
N LEU A 42 28.18 3.66 5.36
CA LEU A 42 27.22 3.82 6.43
C LEU A 42 27.75 3.19 7.73
N LYS A 43 27.96 4.01 8.77
CA LYS A 43 28.52 3.55 10.05
C LYS A 43 27.54 2.77 10.91
N GLU A 44 26.26 3.13 10.85
CA GLU A 44 25.19 2.55 11.66
C GLU A 44 23.98 2.31 10.77
N THR A 45 23.29 1.18 10.96
CA THR A 45 22.12 0.82 10.18
C THR A 45 21.02 1.86 10.35
N VAL A 46 20.37 2.22 9.25
CA VAL A 46 19.25 3.17 9.27
C VAL A 46 18.05 2.48 9.91
N GLN A 47 17.57 3.06 11.02
CA GLN A 47 16.43 2.55 11.76
C GLN A 47 15.13 3.23 11.32
N ASP A 48 14.02 2.49 11.31
CA ASP A 48 12.69 3.07 11.13
C ASP A 48 12.28 3.82 12.40
N THR A 49 12.55 5.12 12.42
CA THR A 49 12.18 6.02 13.53
C THR A 49 10.94 6.86 13.22
N ALA A 50 10.31 6.65 12.06
CA ALA A 50 9.17 7.44 11.66
C ALA A 50 7.98 7.13 12.58
N THR A 51 7.35 8.18 13.12
CA THR A 51 6.09 8.00 13.85
C THR A 51 5.02 7.54 12.86
N PRO A 52 4.34 6.40 13.12
CA PRO A 52 3.29 5.93 12.23
C PRO A 52 2.20 6.99 12.07
N PRO A 53 1.67 7.21 10.84
CA PRO A 53 0.55 8.11 10.64
C PRO A 53 -0.67 7.68 11.45
N LEU A 54 -1.57 8.64 11.73
CA LEU A 54 -2.81 8.34 12.44
C LEU A 54 -3.72 7.42 11.59
N PRO A 55 -4.45 6.49 12.22
CA PRO A 55 -5.47 5.69 11.55
C PRO A 55 -6.51 6.54 10.81
N ILE A 56 -6.93 6.09 9.64
CA ILE A 56 -7.96 6.73 8.84
C ILE A 56 -9.34 6.41 9.45
N SER A 57 -10.18 7.43 9.63
CA SER A 57 -11.54 7.22 10.13
C SER A 57 -12.40 6.45 9.12
N ALA A 58 -13.24 5.53 9.59
CA ALA A 58 -14.24 4.83 8.75
C ALA A 58 -15.29 5.79 8.14
N ASP A 59 -15.36 7.03 8.64
CA ASP A 59 -16.20 8.09 8.07
C ASP A 59 -15.53 8.84 6.90
N THR A 60 -14.31 8.47 6.52
CA THR A 60 -13.66 9.02 5.33
C THR A 60 -14.29 8.44 4.07
N LYS A 61 -14.62 9.29 3.08
CA LYS A 61 -15.19 8.90 1.80
C LYS A 61 -14.39 9.51 0.64
N ALA A 62 -14.29 8.76 -0.45
CA ALA A 62 -13.82 9.26 -1.73
C ALA A 62 -15.03 9.59 -2.62
N ILE A 63 -15.04 10.77 -3.22
CA ILE A 63 -16.10 11.23 -4.11
C ILE A 63 -15.49 11.58 -5.45
N GLU A 64 -15.92 10.89 -6.50
CA GLU A 64 -15.58 11.27 -7.87
C GLU A 64 -16.22 12.61 -8.25
N LYS A 65 -15.41 13.52 -8.77
CA LYS A 65 -15.80 14.82 -9.31
C LYS A 65 -15.31 14.92 -10.75
N LYS A 66 -15.82 15.90 -11.50
CA LYS A 66 -15.42 16.18 -12.89
C LYS A 66 -13.89 16.33 -13.08
N ASN A 67 -13.18 16.79 -12.05
CA ASN A 67 -11.75 17.09 -12.12
C ASN A 67 -10.88 16.11 -11.30
N GLY A 68 -11.41 14.98 -10.83
CA GLY A 68 -10.67 13.99 -10.04
C GLY A 68 -11.42 13.52 -8.79
N ILE A 69 -10.72 12.86 -7.88
CA ILE A 69 -11.29 12.32 -6.65
C ILE A 69 -11.09 13.29 -5.49
N GLU A 70 -12.19 13.66 -4.82
CA GLU A 70 -12.19 14.45 -3.61
C GLU A 70 -12.33 13.54 -2.37
N ILE A 71 -11.41 13.68 -1.42
CA ILE A 71 -11.46 12.95 -0.15
C ILE A 71 -12.18 13.82 0.88
N VAL A 72 -13.29 13.35 1.40
CA VAL A 72 -14.12 14.07 2.37
C VAL A 72 -14.32 13.28 3.65
N PHE A 73 -14.53 13.99 4.75
CA PHE A 73 -15.03 13.41 5.99
C PHE A 73 -16.55 13.46 6.01
N TYR A 74 -17.21 12.31 6.13
CA TYR A 74 -18.65 12.21 6.20
C TYR A 74 -19.17 12.82 7.51
N LYS A 75 -20.00 13.86 7.40
CA LYS A 75 -20.54 14.61 8.53
C LYS A 75 -21.99 14.24 8.77
N ARG A 76 -22.24 13.48 9.83
CA ARG A 76 -23.58 13.21 10.35
C ARG A 76 -24.21 14.46 10.99
N SER A 77 -25.54 14.57 10.91
CA SER A 77 -26.30 15.59 11.64
C SER A 77 -26.17 15.41 13.15
N SER A 78 -26.48 16.44 13.93
CA SER A 78 -26.44 16.36 15.41
C SER A 78 -27.36 15.27 15.96
N GLU A 79 -28.52 15.06 15.33
CA GLU A 79 -29.45 13.99 15.66
C GLU A 79 -28.86 12.60 15.35
N SER A 80 -28.35 12.41 14.12
CA SER A 80 -27.72 11.15 13.71
C SER A 80 -26.50 10.79 14.56
N LYS A 81 -25.76 11.77 15.10
CA LYS A 81 -24.65 11.51 16.04
C LYS A 81 -25.13 10.91 17.36
N LYS A 82 -26.21 11.45 17.95
CA LYS A 82 -26.81 10.90 19.18
C LYS A 82 -27.35 9.49 18.96
N LEU A 83 -28.00 9.25 17.82
CA LEU A 83 -28.46 7.92 17.43
C LEU A 83 -27.29 6.94 17.25
N LEU A 84 -26.19 7.38 16.62
CA LEU A 84 -24.98 6.57 16.47
C LEU A 84 -24.38 6.16 17.83
N GLU A 85 -24.31 7.06 18.80
CA GLU A 85 -23.85 6.75 20.15
C GLU A 85 -24.73 5.66 20.80
N ALA A 86 -26.06 5.75 20.61
CA ALA A 86 -26.98 4.72 21.08
C ALA A 86 -26.80 3.38 20.35
N VAL A 87 -26.56 3.40 19.03
CA VAL A 87 -26.23 2.20 18.23
C VAL A 87 -24.98 1.54 18.79
N GLU A 88 -23.89 2.29 18.96
CA GLU A 88 -22.60 1.77 19.44
C GLU A 88 -22.68 1.22 20.86
N ALA A 89 -23.42 1.89 21.76
CA ALA A 89 -23.64 1.42 23.12
C ALA A 89 -24.44 0.10 23.16
N ASN A 90 -25.54 0.01 22.39
CA ASN A 90 -26.35 -1.22 22.34
C ASN A 90 -25.60 -2.35 21.62
N TYR A 91 -24.77 -2.02 20.65
CA TYR A 91 -23.91 -2.97 19.95
C TYR A 91 -22.90 -3.61 20.91
N LYS A 92 -22.25 -2.80 21.75
CA LYS A 92 -21.35 -3.28 22.81
C LYS A 92 -22.08 -4.17 23.82
N ASN A 93 -23.32 -3.84 24.16
CA ASN A 93 -24.18 -4.62 25.04
C ASN A 93 -24.82 -5.86 24.37
N LYS A 94 -24.49 -6.14 23.11
CA LYS A 94 -25.02 -7.27 22.33
C LYS A 94 -26.55 -7.28 22.17
N ASN A 95 -27.21 -6.12 22.29
CA ASN A 95 -28.65 -6.00 22.07
C ASN A 95 -28.95 -5.79 20.58
N ASN A 96 -28.91 -6.88 19.81
CA ASN A 96 -29.03 -6.85 18.34
C ASN A 96 -30.38 -6.30 17.85
N GLU A 97 -31.49 -6.59 18.55
CA GLU A 97 -32.82 -6.08 18.19
C GLU A 97 -32.86 -4.55 18.28
N LYS A 98 -32.35 -3.99 19.37
CA LYS A 98 -32.29 -2.54 19.55
C LYS A 98 -31.31 -1.87 18.60
N VAL A 99 -30.16 -2.49 18.34
CA VAL A 99 -29.22 -2.01 17.30
C VAL A 99 -29.92 -1.93 15.95
N ARG A 100 -30.66 -2.97 15.55
CA ARG A 100 -31.38 -3.02 14.28
C ARG A 100 -32.44 -1.92 14.18
N ALA A 101 -33.26 -1.73 15.21
CA ALA A 101 -34.28 -0.68 15.25
C ALA A 101 -33.66 0.72 15.09
N LEU A 102 -32.59 1.02 15.84
CA LEU A 102 -31.87 2.29 15.76
C LEU A 102 -31.18 2.47 14.40
N CYS A 103 -30.62 1.40 13.81
CA CYS A 103 -30.04 1.47 12.46
C CYS A 103 -31.12 1.81 11.43
N ILE A 104 -32.32 1.22 11.50
CA ILE A 104 -33.43 1.52 10.59
C ILE A 104 -33.84 3.00 10.71
N GLU A 105 -33.95 3.51 11.94
CA GLU A 105 -34.24 4.93 12.20
C GLU A 105 -33.16 5.84 11.59
N MET A 106 -31.88 5.50 11.77
CA MET A 106 -30.77 6.25 11.16
C MET A 106 -30.77 6.20 9.63
N LEU A 107 -31.11 5.05 9.03
CA LEU A 107 -31.19 4.88 7.58
C LEU A 107 -32.40 5.60 6.97
N ALA A 108 -33.41 5.96 7.77
CA ALA A 108 -34.47 6.86 7.34
C ALA A 108 -33.98 8.32 7.20
N ILE A 109 -32.91 8.70 7.91
CA ILE A 109 -32.27 10.03 7.80
C ILE A 109 -31.27 10.05 6.64
N ASP A 110 -30.35 9.07 6.59
CA ASP A 110 -29.45 8.86 5.45
C ASP A 110 -29.35 7.36 5.14
N SER A 111 -30.02 6.95 4.05
CA SER A 111 -30.05 5.57 3.58
C SER A 111 -28.70 5.01 3.12
N MET A 112 -27.69 5.87 2.94
CA MET A 112 -26.36 5.53 2.41
C MET A 112 -25.24 5.80 3.42
N ASP A 113 -25.55 5.77 4.71
CA ASP A 113 -24.54 5.76 5.77
C ASP A 113 -23.88 4.37 5.87
N SER A 114 -22.70 4.22 5.25
CA SER A 114 -21.97 2.96 5.18
C SER A 114 -21.68 2.33 6.55
N LYS A 115 -21.42 3.15 7.57
CA LYS A 115 -21.12 2.66 8.93
C LYS A 115 -22.38 2.03 9.55
N ILE A 116 -23.55 2.61 9.34
CA ILE A 116 -24.82 2.09 9.86
C ILE A 116 -25.25 0.83 9.10
N LEU A 117 -25.10 0.83 7.77
CA LEU A 117 -25.31 -0.37 6.96
C LEU A 117 -24.40 -1.53 7.42
N THR A 118 -23.16 -1.22 7.83
CA THR A 118 -22.23 -2.21 8.41
C THR A 118 -22.76 -2.77 9.72
N TYR A 119 -23.17 -1.92 10.67
CA TYR A 119 -23.75 -2.40 11.94
C TYR A 119 -24.97 -3.29 11.72
N LEU A 120 -25.82 -2.94 10.75
CA LEU A 120 -26.97 -3.76 10.40
C LEU A 120 -26.53 -5.15 9.90
N GLY A 121 -25.56 -5.22 8.99
CA GLY A 121 -24.96 -6.49 8.54
C GLY A 121 -24.40 -7.32 9.69
N GLU A 122 -23.70 -6.70 10.62
CA GLU A 122 -23.13 -7.37 11.80
C GLU A 122 -24.21 -7.96 12.72
N THR A 123 -25.40 -7.34 12.82
CA THR A 123 -26.50 -7.93 13.59
C THR A 123 -27.01 -9.24 12.95
N TYR A 124 -27.12 -9.30 11.63
CA TYR A 124 -27.52 -10.51 10.92
C TYR A 124 -26.44 -11.59 10.99
N GLN A 125 -25.17 -11.21 10.88
CA GLN A 125 -24.05 -12.13 11.05
C GLN A 125 -24.06 -12.80 12.43
N LYS A 126 -24.31 -12.04 13.51
CA LYS A 126 -24.43 -12.59 14.87
C LYS A 126 -25.58 -13.58 15.05
N GLU A 127 -26.59 -13.53 14.18
CA GLU A 127 -27.70 -14.49 14.11
C GLU A 127 -27.41 -15.65 13.13
N ASN A 128 -26.17 -15.78 12.63
CA ASN A 128 -25.75 -16.72 11.58
C ASN A 128 -26.52 -16.58 10.25
N LYS A 129 -27.18 -15.43 10.02
CA LYS A 129 -27.88 -15.08 8.78
C LYS A 129 -26.89 -14.46 7.79
N TYR A 130 -25.97 -15.29 7.31
CA TYR A 130 -24.80 -14.83 6.55
C TYR A 130 -25.17 -14.19 5.20
N ASN A 131 -26.17 -14.71 4.50
CA ASN A 131 -26.59 -14.16 3.20
C ASN A 131 -27.16 -12.75 3.35
N GLU A 132 -27.99 -12.52 4.37
CA GLU A 132 -28.53 -11.21 4.71
C GLU A 132 -27.42 -10.26 5.16
N ALA A 133 -26.48 -10.74 5.98
CA ALA A 133 -25.32 -9.95 6.40
C ALA A 133 -24.49 -9.46 5.21
N ILE A 134 -24.14 -10.37 4.27
CA ILE A 134 -23.43 -10.05 3.03
C ILE A 134 -24.23 -9.04 2.19
N GLY A 135 -25.56 -9.19 2.11
CA GLY A 135 -26.42 -8.23 1.42
C GLY A 135 -26.30 -6.80 1.98
N TRP A 136 -26.24 -6.66 3.31
CA TRP A 136 -26.04 -5.37 3.96
C TRP A 136 -24.63 -4.83 3.83
N TYR A 137 -23.60 -5.67 3.95
CA TYR A 137 -22.21 -5.28 3.71
C TYR A 137 -22.00 -4.78 2.27
N ASN A 138 -22.58 -5.46 1.28
CA ASN A 138 -22.51 -5.01 -0.11
C ASN A 138 -23.20 -3.64 -0.32
N LYS A 139 -24.32 -3.38 0.37
CA LYS A 139 -24.94 -2.05 0.37
C LYS A 139 -24.02 -1.00 1.01
N ALA A 140 -23.36 -1.33 2.12
CA ALA A 140 -22.39 -0.46 2.76
C ALA A 140 -21.20 -0.12 1.83
N LEU A 141 -20.64 -1.13 1.15
CA LEU A 141 -19.55 -0.96 0.18
C LEU A 141 -19.99 -0.19 -1.07
N LYS A 142 -21.25 -0.32 -1.50
CA LYS A 142 -21.82 0.52 -2.56
C LYS A 142 -21.91 1.99 -2.14
N ALA A 143 -22.15 2.26 -0.86
CA ALA A 143 -22.21 3.61 -0.31
C ALA A 143 -20.82 4.23 -0.05
N ASN A 144 -19.85 3.41 0.36
CA ASN A 144 -18.46 3.80 0.52
C ASN A 144 -17.57 2.56 0.41
N TYR A 145 -16.98 2.35 -0.76
CA TYR A 145 -16.09 1.22 -0.97
C TYR A 145 -14.87 1.27 -0.05
N ASN A 146 -14.35 2.46 0.21
CA ASN A 146 -13.12 2.62 0.98
C ASN A 146 -13.34 2.46 2.49
N ASN A 147 -14.53 2.01 2.94
CA ASN A 147 -14.82 1.78 4.34
C ASN A 147 -14.12 0.50 4.84
N TRP A 148 -12.91 0.68 5.40
CA TRP A 148 -12.11 -0.43 5.93
C TRP A 148 -12.83 -1.26 7.00
N LEU A 149 -13.76 -0.65 7.77
CA LEU A 149 -14.54 -1.35 8.77
C LEU A 149 -15.50 -2.34 8.11
N THR A 150 -16.17 -1.93 7.03
CA THR A 150 -17.08 -2.80 6.26
C THR A 150 -16.33 -4.00 5.69
N HIS A 151 -15.17 -3.78 5.08
CA HIS A 151 -14.30 -4.84 4.55
C HIS A 151 -13.90 -5.83 5.65
N MET A 152 -13.47 -5.34 6.82
CA MET A 152 -13.13 -6.22 7.94
C MET A 152 -14.34 -7.03 8.43
N SER A 153 -15.53 -6.42 8.55
CA SER A 153 -16.74 -7.12 8.99
C SER A 153 -17.21 -8.16 7.96
N LEU A 154 -17.10 -7.86 6.67
CA LEU A 154 -17.35 -8.82 5.59
C LEU A 154 -16.34 -9.96 5.60
N GLY A 155 -15.05 -9.67 5.77
CA GLY A 155 -14.00 -10.68 5.94
C GLY A 155 -14.24 -11.59 7.14
N LYS A 156 -14.72 -11.04 8.26
CA LYS A 156 -15.14 -11.83 9.43
C LYS A 156 -16.33 -12.73 9.09
N CYS A 157 -17.33 -12.21 8.37
CA CYS A 157 -18.48 -13.00 7.93
C CYS A 157 -18.06 -14.18 7.06
N TYR A 158 -17.16 -13.96 6.09
CA TYR A 158 -16.58 -15.05 5.31
C TYR A 158 -15.74 -16.01 6.15
N SER A 159 -15.06 -15.54 7.19
CA SER A 159 -14.33 -16.42 8.12
C SER A 159 -15.27 -17.34 8.90
N ASP A 160 -16.42 -16.83 9.33
CA ASP A 160 -17.44 -17.61 10.03
C ASP A 160 -18.05 -18.67 9.10
N MET A 161 -18.37 -18.29 7.85
CA MET A 161 -18.82 -19.24 6.83
C MET A 161 -17.75 -20.26 6.46
N ALA A 162 -16.48 -19.86 6.44
CA ALA A 162 -15.36 -20.74 6.13
C ALA A 162 -15.16 -21.86 7.16
N ASN A 163 -15.62 -21.67 8.40
CA ASN A 163 -15.62 -22.74 9.39
C ASN A 163 -16.58 -23.89 9.02
N ALA A 164 -17.57 -23.63 8.15
CA ALA A 164 -18.50 -24.63 7.63
C ALA A 164 -18.15 -25.05 6.18
N ASP A 165 -17.61 -24.14 5.37
CA ASP A 165 -17.22 -24.38 3.97
C ASP A 165 -15.94 -23.61 3.61
N ASN A 166 -14.83 -24.32 3.48
CA ASN A 166 -13.52 -23.73 3.17
C ASN A 166 -13.48 -22.93 1.86
N SER A 167 -14.48 -23.03 0.98
CA SER A 167 -14.58 -22.23 -0.25
C SER A 167 -14.59 -20.71 0.00
N TYR A 168 -14.98 -20.27 1.21
CA TYR A 168 -14.97 -18.86 1.60
C TYR A 168 -13.62 -18.34 2.09
N GLY A 169 -12.61 -19.21 2.27
CA GLY A 169 -11.29 -18.83 2.81
C GLY A 169 -10.58 -17.77 1.97
N LYS A 170 -10.63 -17.90 0.64
CA LYS A 170 -10.03 -16.91 -0.28
C LYS A 170 -10.67 -15.53 -0.12
N LYS A 171 -12.02 -15.45 -0.11
CA LYS A 171 -12.76 -14.20 0.09
C LYS A 171 -12.47 -13.59 1.47
N CYS A 172 -12.33 -14.43 2.51
CA CYS A 172 -11.94 -13.97 3.84
C CYS A 172 -10.59 -13.25 3.80
N ILE A 173 -9.56 -13.87 3.24
CA ILE A 173 -8.21 -13.28 3.16
C ILE A 173 -8.23 -11.99 2.33
N GLU A 174 -8.90 -11.98 1.17
CA GLU A 174 -9.03 -10.80 0.29
C GLU A 174 -9.65 -9.59 1.01
N GLU A 175 -10.71 -9.80 1.79
CA GLU A 175 -11.39 -8.73 2.53
C GLU A 175 -10.54 -8.17 3.68
N TYR A 176 -9.81 -9.04 4.41
CA TYR A 176 -8.87 -8.58 5.43
C TYR A 176 -7.66 -7.85 4.82
N ALA A 177 -7.15 -8.31 3.67
CA ALA A 177 -6.09 -7.61 2.93
C ALA A 177 -6.56 -6.22 2.50
N THR A 178 -7.78 -6.12 1.98
CA THR A 178 -8.39 -4.85 1.55
C THR A 178 -8.59 -3.90 2.73
N ALA A 179 -9.09 -4.39 3.87
CA ALA A 179 -9.24 -3.58 5.09
C ALA A 179 -7.88 -3.04 5.57
N MET A 180 -6.85 -3.89 5.64
CA MET A 180 -5.49 -3.49 6.01
C MET A 180 -4.92 -2.45 5.04
N LEU A 181 -5.09 -2.65 3.73
CA LEU A 181 -4.65 -1.71 2.69
C LEU A 181 -5.29 -0.32 2.87
N LEU A 182 -6.62 -0.28 3.04
CA LEU A 182 -7.40 0.96 3.17
C LEU A 182 -7.10 1.74 4.46
N ASN A 183 -6.44 1.12 5.44
CA ASN A 183 -6.01 1.80 6.66
C ASN A 183 -4.69 1.21 7.18
N ARG A 184 -3.66 1.28 6.33
CA ARG A 184 -2.32 0.73 6.58
C ARG A 184 -1.67 1.21 7.89
N SER A 185 -1.98 2.43 8.31
CA SER A 185 -1.56 3.03 9.58
C SER A 185 -2.12 2.32 10.81
N PHE A 186 -3.23 1.58 10.68
CA PHE A 186 -3.92 0.99 11.81
C PHE A 186 -3.37 -0.41 12.13
N LYS A 187 -2.41 -0.48 13.06
CA LYS A 187 -1.76 -1.73 13.51
C LYS A 187 -2.73 -2.86 13.84
N PHE A 188 -3.92 -2.54 14.34
CA PHE A 188 -4.97 -3.52 14.60
C PHE A 188 -5.34 -4.34 13.35
N LEU A 189 -5.44 -3.72 12.17
CA LEU A 189 -5.80 -4.41 10.93
C LEU A 189 -4.67 -5.30 10.43
N GLU A 190 -3.42 -4.85 10.53
CA GLU A 190 -2.23 -5.67 10.22
C GLU A 190 -2.22 -6.94 11.09
N LEU A 191 -2.42 -6.81 12.41
CA LEU A 191 -2.48 -7.95 13.33
C LEU A 191 -3.64 -8.92 13.02
N ASN A 192 -4.78 -8.41 12.59
CA ASN A 192 -5.91 -9.27 12.19
C ASN A 192 -5.62 -9.99 10.86
N TYR A 193 -5.04 -9.30 9.87
CA TYR A 193 -4.64 -9.92 8.61
C TYR A 193 -3.64 -11.06 8.83
N GLN A 194 -2.63 -10.86 9.68
CA GLN A 194 -1.67 -11.90 10.06
C GLN A 194 -2.33 -13.14 10.68
N LYS A 195 -3.29 -12.94 11.58
CA LYS A 195 -4.02 -14.05 12.21
C LYS A 195 -4.81 -14.85 11.17
N ILE A 196 -5.43 -14.15 10.21
CA ILE A 196 -6.19 -14.78 9.14
C ILE A 196 -5.26 -15.52 8.17
N CYS A 197 -4.11 -14.95 7.80
CA CYS A 197 -3.12 -15.65 6.99
C CYS A 197 -2.72 -16.98 7.65
N LYS A 198 -2.34 -16.95 8.94
CA LYS A 198 -1.97 -18.16 9.69
C LYS A 198 -3.10 -19.19 9.78
N LYS A 199 -4.35 -18.75 9.92
CA LYS A 199 -5.52 -19.65 9.92
C LYS A 199 -5.62 -20.48 8.62
N TYR A 200 -5.12 -19.94 7.52
CA TYR A 200 -5.16 -20.57 6.19
C TYR A 200 -3.77 -21.01 5.70
N ASN A 201 -2.81 -21.29 6.61
CA ASN A 201 -1.44 -21.73 6.30
C ASN A 201 -0.70 -20.78 5.36
N LYS A 202 -0.83 -19.48 5.63
CA LYS A 202 -0.13 -18.41 4.92
C LYS A 202 0.64 -17.56 5.91
N GLU A 203 1.75 -17.01 5.45
CA GLU A 203 2.55 -16.05 6.20
C GLU A 203 2.49 -14.67 5.58
N TYR A 204 2.16 -13.65 6.38
CA TYR A 204 2.34 -12.25 6.00
C TYR A 204 3.65 -11.73 6.58
N ASN A 205 4.63 -11.52 5.69
CA ASN A 205 5.97 -11.09 6.03
C ASN A 205 5.95 -9.67 6.63
N ILE A 206 6.56 -9.48 7.81
CA ILE A 206 6.65 -8.17 8.48
C ILE A 206 8.02 -7.56 8.27
N TRP A 207 8.10 -6.58 7.39
CA TRP A 207 9.24 -5.69 7.23
C TRP A 207 8.76 -4.33 6.71
N ARG A 208 9.61 -3.32 6.86
CA ARG A 208 9.38 -1.94 6.40
C ARG A 208 10.45 -1.55 5.38
N PHE A 209 10.06 -0.73 4.39
CA PHE A 209 11.01 -0.20 3.42
C PHE A 209 11.90 0.87 4.07
N VAL A 210 13.12 0.48 4.41
CA VAL A 210 14.12 1.36 5.06
C VAL A 210 15.43 1.25 4.28
N PRO A 211 15.62 2.03 3.20
CA PRO A 211 16.86 1.98 2.44
C PRO A 211 18.04 2.36 3.34
N GLN A 212 19.12 1.59 3.28
CA GLN A 212 20.31 1.80 4.12
C GLN A 212 21.20 2.91 3.56
N CYS A 213 20.63 4.13 3.49
CA CYS A 213 21.34 5.31 3.08
C CYS A 213 20.89 6.57 3.83
N ASN A 214 21.84 7.41 4.24
CA ASN A 214 21.62 8.76 4.73
C ASN A 214 22.12 9.75 3.68
N ILE A 215 21.22 10.64 3.24
CA ILE A 215 21.54 11.67 2.25
C ILE A 215 21.28 13.02 2.89
N ARG A 216 22.26 13.91 2.83
CA ARG A 216 22.14 15.29 3.32
C ARG A 216 22.93 16.25 2.45
N LYS A 217 22.52 17.51 2.45
CA LYS A 217 23.26 18.60 1.82
C LYS A 217 23.71 19.63 2.83
N ASN A 218 24.98 20.03 2.76
CA ASN A 218 25.52 21.18 3.48
C ASN A 218 26.23 22.11 2.49
N LYS A 219 25.67 23.31 2.30
CA LYS A 219 26.14 24.29 1.32
C LYS A 219 26.22 23.68 -0.09
N LYS A 220 27.44 23.51 -0.61
CA LYS A 220 27.72 22.96 -1.94
C LYS A 220 28.07 21.47 -1.91
N THR A 221 28.06 20.82 -0.75
CA THR A 221 28.44 19.42 -0.63
C THR A 221 27.20 18.57 -0.33
N VAL A 222 27.00 17.52 -1.12
CA VAL A 222 26.01 16.47 -0.91
C VAL A 222 26.74 15.25 -0.35
N TYR A 223 26.34 14.80 0.83
CA TYR A 223 26.90 13.64 1.51
C TYR A 223 25.93 12.46 1.33
N ILE A 224 26.48 11.35 0.86
CA ILE A 224 25.78 10.08 0.67
C ILE A 224 26.50 9.05 1.55
N GLU A 225 25.88 8.66 2.65
CA GLU A 225 26.34 7.55 3.49
C GLU A 225 25.48 6.33 3.17
N THR A 226 26.05 5.23 2.70
CA THR A 226 25.30 4.05 2.25
C THR A 226 26.12 2.78 2.38
N ASP A 227 25.46 1.62 2.42
CA ASP A 227 26.10 0.34 2.15
C ASP A 227 26.24 0.09 0.63
N GLU A 228 26.93 -1.00 0.26
CA GLU A 228 27.13 -1.41 -1.14
C GLU A 228 25.80 -1.73 -1.84
N THR A 229 24.88 -2.40 -1.13
CA THR A 229 23.58 -2.85 -1.64
C THR A 229 22.72 -1.66 -2.08
N TRP A 230 22.67 -0.58 -1.31
CA TRP A 230 21.82 0.57 -1.55
C TRP A 230 22.51 1.71 -2.32
N LEU A 231 23.76 1.54 -2.76
CA LEU A 231 24.54 2.59 -3.45
C LEU A 231 23.82 3.17 -4.68
N GLY A 232 23.31 2.31 -5.57
CA GLY A 232 22.61 2.75 -6.78
C GLY A 232 21.36 3.58 -6.47
N TYR A 233 20.59 3.13 -5.49
CA TYR A 233 19.43 3.86 -4.98
C TYR A 233 19.83 5.22 -4.38
N ALA A 234 20.85 5.23 -3.53
CA ALA A 234 21.28 6.41 -2.79
C ALA A 234 21.80 7.52 -3.72
N VAL A 235 22.58 7.14 -4.74
CA VAL A 235 23.10 8.03 -5.77
C VAL A 235 21.96 8.65 -6.59
N ALA A 236 21.06 7.82 -7.12
CA ALA A 236 19.93 8.29 -7.92
C ALA A 236 19.04 9.27 -7.12
N LYS A 237 18.74 8.92 -5.87
CA LYS A 237 17.98 9.77 -4.95
C LYS A 237 18.68 11.09 -4.64
N ALA A 238 19.98 11.06 -4.36
CA ALA A 238 20.75 12.27 -4.05
C ALA A 238 20.81 13.25 -5.23
N VAL A 239 21.00 12.75 -6.45
CA VAL A 239 20.99 13.58 -7.66
C VAL A 239 19.61 14.19 -7.87
N ARG A 240 18.54 13.39 -7.80
CA ARG A 240 17.17 13.90 -7.99
C ARG A 240 16.74 14.94 -6.96
N GLU A 241 17.14 14.75 -5.70
CA GLU A 241 16.80 15.66 -4.61
C GLU A 241 17.54 17.00 -4.70
N TYR A 242 18.82 16.99 -5.10
CA TYR A 242 19.69 18.16 -4.97
C TYR A 242 20.18 18.79 -6.27
N GLU A 243 20.17 18.08 -7.40
CA GLU A 243 20.67 18.59 -8.68
C GLU A 243 19.68 19.57 -9.32
N PRO A 244 20.12 20.77 -9.75
CA PRO A 244 19.24 21.74 -10.40
C PRO A 244 18.76 21.19 -11.75
N GLY A 245 17.44 21.24 -11.98
CA GLY A 245 16.83 20.73 -13.21
C GLY A 245 16.26 19.31 -13.10
N TYR A 246 16.62 18.56 -12.04
CA TYR A 246 16.03 17.25 -11.76
C TYR A 246 14.83 17.29 -10.82
N SER A 247 14.83 18.19 -9.82
CA SER A 247 13.67 18.33 -8.95
C SER A 247 12.51 18.98 -9.73
N THR A 248 11.64 18.16 -10.31
CA THR A 248 10.29 18.60 -10.61
C THR A 248 9.60 18.74 -9.26
N LYS A 249 9.67 19.92 -8.65
CA LYS A 249 8.67 20.29 -7.63
C LYS A 249 7.32 20.35 -8.33
N ASN A 250 6.72 19.20 -8.57
CA ASN A 250 5.31 19.08 -8.87
C ASN A 250 4.62 19.68 -7.65
N LYS A 251 4.20 20.95 -7.78
CA LYS A 251 3.24 21.55 -6.88
C LYS A 251 1.99 20.70 -7.01
N ALA A 252 1.86 19.68 -6.17
CA ALA A 252 0.65 18.90 -6.07
C ALA A 252 -0.48 19.89 -5.78
N ASP A 253 -1.36 20.10 -6.75
CA ASP A 253 -2.63 20.72 -6.50
C ASP A 253 -3.30 19.84 -5.44
N LYS A 254 -3.51 20.38 -4.24
CA LYS A 254 -3.99 19.66 -3.05
C LYS A 254 -5.37 18.96 -3.24
N LYS A 255 -5.95 19.05 -4.43
CA LYS A 255 -7.30 18.61 -4.78
C LYS A 255 -7.35 17.48 -5.81
N THR A 256 -6.23 17.10 -6.44
CA THR A 256 -6.20 16.01 -7.43
C THR A 256 -4.99 15.10 -7.18
N VAL A 257 -5.23 13.83 -6.85
CA VAL A 257 -4.16 12.84 -6.67
C VAL A 257 -3.68 12.39 -8.05
N LYS A 258 -2.63 13.02 -8.56
CA LYS A 258 -1.88 12.48 -9.70
C LYS A 258 -0.81 11.53 -9.15
N ILE A 259 -1.00 10.23 -9.36
CA ILE A 259 -0.02 9.20 -9.04
C ILE A 259 1.08 9.32 -10.09
N ASP A 260 2.29 9.69 -9.66
CA ASP A 260 3.47 9.69 -10.50
C ASP A 260 4.60 9.00 -9.72
N THR A 261 4.88 7.74 -10.06
CA THR A 261 5.90 6.90 -9.43
C THR A 261 7.24 6.97 -10.15
N SER A 262 7.39 7.85 -11.15
CA SER A 262 8.56 7.88 -12.04
C SER A 262 9.86 8.18 -11.30
N GLU A 263 9.78 8.98 -10.24
CA GLU A 263 10.92 9.30 -9.39
C GLU A 263 11.40 8.05 -8.62
N GLU A 264 10.50 7.36 -7.91
CA GLU A 264 10.85 6.15 -7.17
C GLU A 264 11.31 5.01 -8.09
N LYS A 265 10.70 4.88 -9.28
CA LYS A 265 11.11 3.88 -10.28
C LYS A 265 12.58 4.01 -10.63
N GLU A 266 13.08 5.22 -10.86
CA GLU A 266 14.47 5.41 -11.26
C GLU A 266 15.43 5.03 -10.13
N TYR A 267 15.07 5.29 -8.86
CA TYR A 267 15.87 4.86 -7.70
C TYR A 267 15.93 3.35 -7.59
N LEU A 268 14.76 2.70 -7.71
CA LEU A 268 14.63 1.26 -7.61
C LEU A 268 15.24 0.54 -8.82
N LEU A 269 15.21 1.13 -10.01
CA LEU A 269 15.89 0.58 -11.19
C LEU A 269 17.40 0.51 -10.98
N ASN A 270 17.98 1.57 -10.43
CA ASN A 270 19.41 1.62 -10.11
C ASN A 270 19.79 0.64 -9.00
N PHE A 271 18.88 0.42 -8.05
CA PHE A 271 19.02 -0.68 -7.09
C PHE A 271 19.02 -2.05 -7.78
N ILE A 272 18.00 -2.37 -8.56
CA ILE A 272 17.79 -3.70 -9.16
C ILE A 272 18.94 -4.04 -10.10
N THR A 273 19.38 -3.09 -10.93
CA THR A 273 20.48 -3.29 -11.90
C THR A 273 21.77 -3.72 -11.21
N ALA A 274 22.02 -3.22 -9.99
CA ALA A 274 23.20 -3.58 -9.21
C ALA A 274 23.04 -4.90 -8.43
N ASN A 275 21.80 -5.25 -8.03
CA ASN A 275 21.55 -6.26 -7.00
C ASN A 275 20.79 -7.50 -7.48
N ALA A 276 20.29 -7.51 -8.70
CA ALA A 276 19.61 -8.64 -9.31
C ALA A 276 20.49 -9.30 -10.39
N GLU A 277 20.31 -10.60 -10.58
CA GLU A 277 20.89 -11.35 -11.68
C GLU A 277 19.83 -12.17 -12.41
N ILE A 278 20.10 -12.55 -13.65
CA ILE A 278 19.20 -13.41 -14.43
C ILE A 278 19.07 -14.74 -13.68
N ASP A 279 17.83 -15.20 -13.50
CA ASP A 279 17.59 -16.54 -13.00
C ASP A 279 17.87 -17.56 -14.11
N SER A 280 19.04 -18.19 -14.04
CA SER A 280 19.47 -19.22 -15.00
C SER A 280 18.62 -20.49 -14.94
N SER A 281 17.79 -20.68 -13.90
CA SER A 281 16.82 -21.78 -13.84
C SER A 281 15.59 -21.54 -14.72
N ASP A 282 15.30 -20.29 -15.07
CA ASP A 282 14.29 -19.97 -16.07
C ASP A 282 14.89 -20.14 -17.47
N SER A 283 14.45 -21.20 -18.16
CA SER A 283 14.82 -21.49 -19.55
C SER A 283 14.60 -20.32 -20.52
N GLN A 284 13.69 -19.39 -20.21
CA GLN A 284 13.42 -18.21 -21.03
C GLN A 284 14.13 -16.94 -20.56
N GLN A 285 14.90 -16.99 -19.46
CA GLN A 285 15.64 -15.86 -18.89
C GLN A 285 14.78 -14.59 -18.69
N ARG A 286 13.50 -14.78 -18.34
CA ARG A 286 12.53 -13.70 -18.13
C ARG A 286 12.56 -13.17 -16.70
N TYR A 287 13.02 -13.98 -15.75
CA TYR A 287 12.97 -13.65 -14.34
C TYR A 287 14.35 -13.32 -13.76
N PHE A 288 14.32 -12.46 -12.74
CA PHE A 288 15.47 -12.08 -11.95
C PHE A 288 15.46 -12.78 -10.59
N LYS A 289 16.64 -13.01 -10.03
CA LYS A 289 16.81 -13.41 -8.63
C LYS A 289 17.75 -12.43 -7.91
N PRO A 290 17.59 -12.22 -6.59
CA PRO A 290 18.56 -11.45 -5.81
C PRO A 290 19.94 -12.11 -5.87
N LYS A 291 20.99 -11.29 -5.98
CA LYS A 291 22.37 -11.75 -5.77
C LYS A 291 22.51 -12.28 -4.34
N ALA A 292 23.45 -13.20 -4.13
CA ALA A 292 23.62 -13.90 -2.85
C ALA A 292 23.89 -12.98 -1.64
N ASN A 293 24.44 -11.79 -1.86
CA ASN A 293 24.69 -10.80 -0.81
C ASN A 293 23.46 -9.94 -0.44
N VAL A 294 22.36 -10.04 -1.20
CA VAL A 294 21.14 -9.27 -0.96
C VAL A 294 20.25 -10.04 0.02
N THR A 295 20.31 -9.65 1.29
CA THR A 295 19.56 -10.30 2.38
C THR A 295 18.40 -9.46 2.91
N ASP A 296 18.29 -8.20 2.50
CA ASP A 296 17.21 -7.30 2.92
C ASP A 296 15.86 -7.78 2.36
N PRO A 297 14.86 -8.10 3.22
CA PRO A 297 13.54 -8.51 2.77
C PRO A 297 12.86 -7.52 1.84
N ALA A 298 13.06 -6.20 2.05
CA ALA A 298 12.48 -5.18 1.19
C ALA A 298 13.04 -5.24 -0.23
N ALA A 299 14.33 -5.51 -0.36
CA ALA A 299 15.02 -5.66 -1.64
C ALA A 299 14.63 -6.96 -2.35
N ILE A 300 14.54 -8.07 -1.61
CA ILE A 300 14.10 -9.36 -2.15
C ILE A 300 12.67 -9.22 -2.70
N THR A 301 11.77 -8.61 -1.92
CA THR A 301 10.39 -8.39 -2.35
C THR A 301 10.29 -7.41 -3.52
N LEU A 302 11.17 -6.41 -3.63
CA LEU A 302 11.22 -5.54 -4.80
C LEU A 302 11.47 -6.34 -6.09
N ILE A 303 12.45 -7.23 -6.08
CA ILE A 303 12.79 -8.06 -7.24
C ILE A 303 11.62 -8.99 -7.60
N GLU A 304 10.96 -9.58 -6.61
CA GLU A 304 9.75 -10.38 -6.82
C GLU A 304 8.60 -9.55 -7.43
N ALA A 305 8.38 -8.33 -6.93
CA ALA A 305 7.37 -7.43 -7.45
C ALA A 305 7.65 -7.09 -8.93
N VAL A 306 8.91 -6.85 -9.30
CA VAL A 306 9.30 -6.61 -10.69
C VAL A 306 9.04 -7.82 -11.57
N ASN A 307 9.41 -9.02 -11.12
CA ASN A 307 9.11 -10.26 -11.86
C ASN A 307 7.61 -10.46 -12.12
N LYS A 308 6.75 -9.95 -11.25
CA LYS A 308 5.29 -10.02 -11.37
C LYS A 308 4.67 -8.79 -12.07
N GLY A 309 5.48 -7.84 -12.52
CA GLY A 309 5.01 -6.60 -13.15
C GLY A 309 4.33 -5.63 -12.17
N MET A 310 4.64 -5.72 -10.87
CA MET A 310 3.98 -5.00 -9.77
C MET A 310 4.85 -3.90 -9.15
N LEU A 311 5.74 -3.27 -9.93
CA LEU A 311 6.64 -2.23 -9.43
C LEU A 311 5.88 -0.99 -8.91
N ASN A 312 4.78 -0.60 -9.57
CA ASN A 312 3.96 0.52 -9.12
C ASN A 312 3.31 0.22 -7.77
N GLU A 313 2.79 -0.99 -7.61
CA GLU A 313 2.15 -1.47 -6.40
C GLU A 313 3.16 -1.53 -5.26
N TYR A 314 4.39 -2.01 -5.50
CA TYR A 314 5.48 -1.96 -4.53
C TYR A 314 5.75 -0.52 -4.08
N ILE A 315 5.91 0.43 -5.01
CA ILE A 315 6.18 1.84 -4.68
C ILE A 315 5.06 2.41 -3.82
N ILE A 316 3.82 2.27 -4.27
CA ILE A 316 2.67 2.83 -3.56
C ILE A 316 2.53 2.16 -2.18
N TYR A 317 2.50 0.83 -2.13
CA TYR A 317 2.28 0.08 -0.90
C TYR A 317 3.44 0.25 0.09
N GLU A 318 4.69 0.10 -0.33
CA GLU A 318 5.85 0.06 0.57
C GLU A 318 6.48 1.42 0.86
N MET A 319 6.39 2.38 -0.06
CA MET A 319 7.10 3.66 0.08
C MET A 319 6.16 4.81 0.41
N TRP A 320 4.96 4.83 -0.18
CA TRP A 320 4.04 5.96 -0.04
C TRP A 320 3.05 5.78 1.11
N LEU A 321 2.32 4.66 1.14
CA LEU A 321 1.28 4.44 2.16
C LEU A 321 1.79 4.46 3.61
N PRO A 322 3.02 4.02 3.96
CA PRO A 322 3.52 4.17 5.33
C PRO A 322 3.71 5.62 5.75
N LYS A 323 3.95 6.53 4.79
CA LYS A 323 4.18 7.96 5.04
C LYS A 323 2.90 8.77 4.96
N ASN A 324 2.04 8.44 4.00
CA ASN A 324 0.81 9.17 3.72
C ASN A 324 -0.32 8.21 3.30
N PRO A 325 -0.96 7.50 4.23
CA PRO A 325 -1.92 6.44 3.89
C PRO A 325 -3.20 6.96 3.24
N ILE A 326 -3.57 8.23 3.46
CA ILE A 326 -4.83 8.80 2.94
C ILE A 326 -4.90 8.83 1.41
N ILE A 327 -3.75 8.79 0.72
CA ILE A 327 -3.68 8.77 -0.75
C ILE A 327 -4.43 7.55 -1.34
N ILE A 328 -4.56 6.46 -0.58
CA ILE A 328 -5.28 5.26 -1.02
C ILE A 328 -6.73 5.59 -1.42
N TYR A 329 -7.35 6.59 -0.78
CA TYR A 329 -8.73 6.99 -1.07
C TYR A 329 -8.84 7.76 -2.39
N GLY A 330 -7.73 8.30 -2.90
CA GLY A 330 -7.68 9.01 -4.18
C GLY A 330 -7.34 8.13 -5.37
N LEU A 331 -7.12 6.81 -5.18
CA LEU A 331 -6.78 5.91 -6.27
C LEU A 331 -8.06 5.39 -6.96
N PRO A 332 -8.01 5.17 -8.28
CA PRO A 332 -9.12 4.51 -8.98
C PRO A 332 -9.24 3.06 -8.51
N ARG A 333 -10.43 2.49 -8.71
CA ARG A 333 -10.75 1.14 -8.23
C ARG A 333 -9.79 0.07 -8.74
N GLU A 334 -9.41 0.12 -10.00
CA GLU A 334 -8.46 -0.83 -10.62
C GLU A 334 -7.10 -0.81 -9.91
N SER A 335 -6.59 0.37 -9.54
CA SER A 335 -5.34 0.49 -8.78
C SER A 335 -5.46 -0.08 -7.36
N LEU A 336 -6.63 0.04 -6.72
CA LEU A 336 -6.87 -0.60 -5.42
C LEU A 336 -6.84 -2.13 -5.54
N GLU A 337 -7.45 -2.68 -6.59
CA GLU A 337 -7.43 -4.11 -6.87
C GLU A 337 -6.02 -4.62 -7.15
N GLY A 338 -5.22 -3.87 -7.91
CA GLY A 338 -3.80 -4.16 -8.12
C GLY A 338 -3.00 -4.18 -6.82
N LEU A 339 -3.25 -3.23 -5.91
CA LEU A 339 -2.61 -3.20 -4.59
C LEU A 339 -3.04 -4.36 -3.69
N VAL A 340 -4.32 -4.74 -3.70
CA VAL A 340 -4.78 -5.94 -2.98
C VAL A 340 -4.09 -7.19 -3.54
N LYS A 341 -3.99 -7.30 -4.87
CA LYS A 341 -3.28 -8.39 -5.53
C LYS A 341 -1.80 -8.43 -5.13
N TYR A 342 -1.11 -7.29 -5.06
CA TYR A 342 0.25 -7.21 -4.54
C TYR A 342 0.36 -7.73 -3.11
N VAL A 343 -0.57 -7.36 -2.21
CA VAL A 343 -0.57 -7.89 -0.83
C VAL A 343 -0.68 -9.41 -0.79
N LEU A 344 -1.55 -9.97 -1.63
CA LEU A 344 -1.86 -11.40 -1.66
C LEU A 344 -0.79 -12.23 -2.36
N GLU A 345 -0.19 -11.72 -3.44
CA GLU A 345 0.73 -12.48 -4.29
C GLU A 345 2.20 -12.23 -4.01
N VAL A 346 2.53 -11.14 -3.31
CA VAL A 346 3.91 -10.71 -3.05
C VAL A 346 4.21 -10.61 -1.56
N ARG A 347 3.28 -10.09 -0.75
CA ARG A 347 3.49 -9.94 0.70
C ARG A 347 3.00 -11.12 1.53
N THR A 348 2.29 -12.05 0.91
CA THR A 348 1.70 -13.22 1.56
C THR A 348 2.21 -14.48 0.87
N SER A 349 3.01 -15.27 1.57
CA SER A 349 3.53 -16.56 1.10
C SER A 349 2.70 -17.72 1.65
N GLU A 350 2.80 -18.89 1.01
CA GLU A 350 2.39 -20.14 1.66
C GLU A 350 3.37 -20.46 2.80
N ASP A 351 2.86 -21.00 3.92
CA ASP A 351 3.68 -21.50 5.06
C ASP A 351 4.49 -22.76 4.68
#